data_AF-A0A960S6N4-F1
#
_entry.id   AF-A0A960S6N4-F1
#
_cell.length_a   1.000
_cell.length_b   1.000
_cell.length_c   1.000
_cell.angle_alpha   90.00
_cell.angle_beta   90.00
_cell.angle_gamma   90.00
#
_symmetry.space_group_name_H-M   'P 1'
#
loop_
_entity.id
_entity.type
_entity.pdbx_description
1 polymer ?
#
loop_
_entity_poly.entity_id
_entity_poly.type
_entity_poly.pdbx_seq_one_letter_code
_entity_poly.pdbx_strand_id
1 'polypeptide(L)'
;HLSRADLAVIKSDMQTAIKSAVKQLEHNLFILSTVVTLAPFLGLLGTVWGILVAFSELQSGASIGSSTALLGGLSTALTTTVIGLIIAIPALVAHSYFKNVIKQFAGSMEAFGSQLIEQIELQYRQVDVT
;
A
#
# COMPACT_ATOMS: atom_id res chain seq x y z
N HIS A 1 27.02 -32.70 -16.81
CA HIS A 1 27.93 -31.62 -16.43
C HIS A 1 27.14 -30.32 -16.44
N LEU A 2 26.85 -29.74 -15.27
CA LEU A 2 26.30 -28.38 -15.21
C LEU A 2 27.50 -27.42 -15.30
N SER A 3 27.53 -26.60 -16.34
CA SER A 3 28.55 -25.56 -16.53
C SER A 3 28.28 -24.38 -15.59
N ARG A 4 29.30 -23.55 -15.32
CA ARG A 4 29.10 -22.25 -14.64
C ARG A 4 28.07 -21.37 -15.34
N ALA A 5 27.93 -21.53 -16.66
CA ALA A 5 26.89 -20.87 -17.44
C ALA A 5 25.48 -21.32 -17.02
N ASP A 6 25.28 -22.63 -16.76
CA ASP A 6 23.99 -23.18 -16.38
C ASP A 6 23.58 -22.70 -14.97
N LEU A 7 24.52 -22.60 -14.03
CA LEU A 7 24.26 -22.04 -12.69
C LEU A 7 23.89 -20.55 -12.76
N ALA A 8 24.52 -19.78 -13.65
CA ALA A 8 24.19 -18.38 -13.86
C ALA A 8 22.77 -18.21 -14.44
N VAL A 9 22.37 -19.09 -15.35
CA VAL A 9 20.99 -19.12 -15.90
C VAL A 9 19.99 -19.46 -14.79
N ILE A 10 20.23 -20.52 -14.01
CA ILE A 10 19.35 -20.91 -12.89
C ILE A 10 19.20 -19.76 -11.87
N LYS A 11 20.29 -19.06 -11.56
CA LYS A 11 20.25 -17.87 -10.69
C LYS A 11 19.36 -16.77 -11.24
N SER A 12 19.53 -16.46 -12.53
CA SER A 12 18.75 -15.42 -13.22
C SER A 12 17.27 -15.77 -13.27
N ASP A 13 16.93 -17.02 -13.57
CA ASP A 13 15.55 -17.49 -13.64
C ASP A 13 14.88 -17.45 -12.27
N MET A 14 15.61 -17.89 -11.22
CA MET A 14 15.15 -17.80 -9.84
C MET A 14 14.91 -16.35 -9.40
N GLN A 15 15.83 -15.43 -9.70
CA GLN A 15 15.64 -14.00 -9.41
C GLN A 15 14.43 -13.42 -10.14
N THR A 16 14.20 -13.85 -11.39
CA THR A 16 13.03 -13.43 -12.18
C THR A 16 11.74 -13.97 -11.57
N ALA A 17 11.73 -15.22 -11.12
CA ALA A 17 10.60 -15.84 -10.44
C ALA A 17 10.25 -15.12 -9.11
N ILE A 18 11.27 -14.82 -8.29
CA ILE A 18 11.10 -14.05 -7.04
C ILE A 18 10.49 -12.68 -7.34
N LYS A 19 11.05 -11.93 -8.30
CA LYS A 19 10.53 -10.62 -8.70
C LYS A 19 9.08 -10.69 -9.17
N SER A 20 8.73 -11.70 -9.96
CA SER A 20 7.36 -11.91 -10.42
C SER A 20 6.40 -12.19 -9.26
N ALA A 21 6.80 -13.04 -8.31
CA ALA A 21 6.01 -13.33 -7.11
C ALA A 21 5.82 -12.09 -6.23
N VAL A 22 6.88 -11.32 -5.97
CA VAL A 22 6.82 -10.06 -5.22
C VAL A 22 5.89 -9.06 -5.91
N LYS A 23 5.99 -8.91 -7.23
CA LYS A 23 5.12 -8.01 -7.99
C LYS A 23 3.64 -8.38 -7.86
N GLN A 24 3.31 -9.66 -7.83
CA GLN A 24 1.93 -10.11 -7.62
C GLN A 24 1.43 -9.79 -6.20
N LEU A 25 2.29 -9.94 -5.19
CA LEU A 25 1.95 -9.54 -3.82
C LEU A 25 1.75 -8.02 -3.71
N GLU A 26 2.65 -7.23 -4.30
CA GLU A 26 2.56 -5.76 -4.32
C GLU A 26 1.32 -5.25 -5.07
N HIS A 27 0.85 -5.96 -6.10
CA HIS A 27 -0.38 -5.59 -6.81
C HIS A 27 -1.59 -5.53 -5.87
N ASN A 28 -1.70 -6.45 -4.91
CA ASN A 28 -2.79 -6.44 -3.93
C ASN A 28 -2.71 -5.24 -2.96
N LEU A 29 -1.52 -4.66 -2.75
CA LEU A 29 -1.34 -3.48 -1.91
C LEU A 29 -1.75 -2.18 -2.61
N PHE A 30 -1.87 -2.19 -3.94
CA PHE A 30 -2.25 -1.01 -4.72
C PHE A 30 -3.57 -0.40 -4.23
N ILE A 31 -4.59 -1.23 -4.00
CA ILE A 31 -5.91 -0.79 -3.51
C ILE A 31 -5.76 -0.06 -2.17
N LEU A 32 -4.95 -0.61 -1.26
CA LEU A 32 -4.74 -0.02 0.05
C LEU A 32 -3.99 1.31 -0.05
N SER A 33 -2.98 1.41 -0.92
CA SER A 33 -2.30 2.67 -1.23
C SER A 33 -3.25 3.72 -1.80
N THR A 34 -4.18 3.32 -2.66
CA THR A 34 -5.21 4.19 -3.20
C THR A 34 -6.14 4.69 -2.10
N VAL A 35 -6.61 3.82 -1.21
CA VAL A 35 -7.48 4.21 -0.08
C VAL A 35 -6.78 5.18 0.87
N VAL A 36 -5.51 4.94 1.21
CA VAL A 36 -4.69 5.85 2.02
C VAL A 36 -4.64 7.25 1.43
N THR A 37 -4.53 7.33 0.11
CA THR A 37 -4.44 8.60 -0.61
C THR A 37 -5.80 9.28 -0.77
N LEU A 38 -6.85 8.52 -1.10
CA LEU A 38 -8.18 9.06 -1.39
C LEU A 38 -9.01 9.38 -0.15
N ALA A 39 -8.87 8.63 0.94
CA ALA A 39 -9.71 8.81 2.13
C ALA A 39 -9.66 10.24 2.72
N PRO A 40 -8.50 10.92 2.83
CA PRO A 40 -8.44 12.31 3.26
C PRO A 40 -9.13 13.27 2.26
N PHE A 41 -8.97 13.02 0.96
CA PHE A 41 -9.63 13.84 -0.07
C PHE A 41 -11.15 13.70 -0.05
N LEU A 42 -11.68 12.51 0.25
CA LEU A 42 -13.11 12.32 0.46
C LEU A 42 -13.63 13.08 1.69
N GLY A 43 -12.85 13.11 2.78
CA GLY A 43 -13.18 13.91 3.97
C GLY A 43 -13.22 15.42 3.69
N LEU A 44 -12.25 15.90 2.91
CA LEU A 44 -12.19 17.29 2.43
C LEU A 44 -13.28 17.63 1.40
N LEU A 45 -13.66 16.69 0.53
CA LEU A 45 -14.82 16.88 -0.33
C LEU A 45 -16.09 17.07 0.50
N GLY A 46 -16.23 16.30 1.59
CA GLY A 46 -17.33 16.46 2.54
C GLY A 46 -17.34 17.82 3.24
N THR A 47 -16.18 18.41 3.55
CA THR A 47 -16.16 19.77 4.13
C THR A 47 -16.64 20.81 3.14
N VAL A 48 -16.15 20.75 1.91
CA VAL A 48 -16.56 21.67 0.84
C VAL A 48 -18.06 21.55 0.60
N TRP A 49 -18.59 20.33 0.56
CA TRP A 49 -20.03 20.10 0.40
C TRP A 49 -20.85 20.64 1.57
N GLY A 50 -20.45 20.36 2.82
CA GLY A 50 -21.16 20.84 4.00
C GLY A 50 -21.17 22.37 4.11
N ILE A 51 -20.06 23.02 3.75
CA ILE A 51 -19.98 24.48 3.66
C ILE A 51 -20.93 25.02 2.58
N LEU A 52 -20.97 24.40 1.39
CA LEU A 52 -21.89 24.81 0.30
C LEU A 52 -23.35 24.75 0.74
N VAL A 53 -23.76 23.68 1.41
CA VAL A 53 -25.12 23.54 1.95
C VAL A 53 -25.41 24.64 2.98
N ALA A 54 -24.48 24.88 3.90
CA ALA A 54 -24.63 25.89 4.94
C ALA A 54 -24.79 27.32 4.36
N PHE A 55 -24.05 27.65 3.30
CA PHE A 55 -24.19 28.93 2.58
C PHE A 55 -25.49 29.01 1.77
N SER A 56 -25.95 27.91 1.17
CA SER A 56 -27.22 27.89 0.43
C SER A 56 -28.42 28.13 1.34
N GLU A 57 -28.41 27.56 2.55
CA GLU A 57 -29.45 27.80 3.55
C GLU A 57 -29.47 29.26 4.00
N LEU A 58 -28.28 29.86 4.19
CA LEU A 58 -28.15 31.28 4.52
C LEU A 58 -28.73 32.18 3.42
N GLN A 59 -28.47 31.88 2.16
CA GLN A 59 -28.97 32.66 1.01
C GLN A 59 -30.50 32.59 0.86
N SER A 60 -31.11 31.48 1.28
CA SER A 60 -32.56 31.24 1.14
C SER A 60 -33.45 32.04 2.11
N GLY A 61 -32.89 32.90 2.97
CA GLY A 61 -33.63 33.94 3.68
C GLY A 61 -33.94 33.67 5.16
N ALA A 62 -33.23 32.78 5.84
CA ALA A 62 -33.43 32.55 7.27
C ALA A 62 -32.90 33.73 8.12
N SER A 63 -33.79 34.58 8.62
CA SER A 63 -33.49 35.59 9.64
C SER A 63 -33.61 34.97 11.04
N ILE A 64 -32.61 35.19 11.89
CA ILE A 64 -32.52 34.82 13.33
C ILE A 64 -32.37 33.31 13.65
N GLY A 65 -32.91 32.38 12.84
CA GLY A 65 -32.66 30.92 12.96
C GLY A 65 -31.45 30.39 12.17
N SER A 66 -30.84 31.24 11.34
CA SER A 66 -29.74 30.92 10.42
C SER A 66 -28.43 30.55 11.09
N SER A 67 -28.17 31.03 12.30
CA SER A 67 -26.90 30.79 12.98
C SER A 67 -26.75 29.33 13.42
N THR A 68 -27.81 28.72 13.97
CA THR A 68 -27.82 27.30 14.36
C THR A 68 -27.74 26.34 13.17
N ALA A 69 -28.42 26.66 12.07
CA ALA A 69 -28.38 25.87 10.85
C ALA A 69 -26.98 25.92 10.19
N LEU A 70 -26.41 27.13 10.10
CA LEU A 70 -25.04 27.36 9.64
C LEU A 70 -24.00 26.59 10.49
N LEU A 71 -24.10 26.69 11.82
CA LEU A 71 -23.22 25.96 12.74
C LEU A 71 -23.37 24.44 12.59
N GLY A 72 -24.60 23.96 12.31
CA GLY A 72 -24.87 22.56 11.98
C GLY A 72 -24.14 22.11 10.71
N GLY A 73 -24.27 22.85 9.61
CA GLY A 73 -23.59 22.55 8.33
C GLY A 73 -22.06 22.60 8.42
N LEU A 74 -21.52 23.47 9.25
CA LEU A 74 -20.08 23.52 9.55
C LEU A 74 -19.63 22.34 10.42
N SER A 75 -20.43 21.94 11.41
CA SER A 75 -20.13 20.78 12.25
C SER A 75 -20.14 19.47 11.44
N THR A 76 -21.09 19.32 10.51
CA THR A 76 -21.14 18.14 9.62
C THR A 76 -19.95 18.12 8.68
N ALA A 77 -19.58 19.27 8.10
CA ALA A 77 -18.35 19.43 7.32
C ALA A 77 -17.10 18.96 8.10
N LEU A 78 -16.91 19.41 9.34
CA LEU A 78 -15.76 18.99 10.15
C LEU A 78 -15.77 17.49 10.44
N THR A 79 -16.95 16.93 10.71
CA THR A 79 -17.11 15.50 11.01
C THR A 79 -16.70 14.62 9.82
N THR A 80 -16.99 15.01 8.57
CA THR A 80 -16.58 14.23 7.39
C THR A 80 -15.05 14.18 7.24
N THR A 81 -14.33 15.25 7.59
CA THR A 81 -12.85 15.24 7.60
C THR A 81 -12.32 14.28 8.65
N VAL A 82 -12.88 14.31 9.86
CA VAL A 82 -12.48 13.40 10.93
C VAL A 82 -12.68 11.95 10.51
N ILE A 83 -13.81 11.62 9.87
CA ILE A 83 -14.07 10.28 9.33
C ILE A 83 -13.03 9.90 8.26
N GLY A 84 -12.73 10.80 7.32
CA GLY A 84 -11.71 10.57 6.30
C GLY A 84 -10.33 10.25 6.88
N LEU A 85 -9.94 10.94 7.95
CA LEU A 85 -8.69 10.68 8.68
C LEU A 85 -8.74 9.37 9.47
N ILE A 86 -9.85 9.05 10.13
CA ILE A 86 -10.04 7.79 10.86
C ILE A 86 -9.92 6.58 9.91
N ILE A 87 -10.30 6.71 8.64
CA ILE A 87 -10.14 5.65 7.64
C ILE A 87 -8.71 5.63 7.08
N ALA A 88 -8.11 6.80 6.82
CA ALA A 88 -6.78 6.91 6.22
C ALA A 88 -5.67 6.38 7.14
N ILE A 89 -5.74 6.63 8.45
CA ILE A 89 -4.68 6.24 9.40
C ILE A 89 -4.52 4.71 9.51
N PRO A 90 -5.57 3.92 9.78
CA PRO A 90 -5.47 2.46 9.80
C PRO A 90 -5.05 1.87 8.45
N ALA A 91 -5.56 2.43 7.34
CA ALA A 91 -5.16 2.00 6.01
C ALA A 91 -3.65 2.22 5.78
N LEU A 92 -3.08 3.33 6.28
CA LEU A 92 -1.67 3.64 6.15
C LEU A 92 -0.80 2.68 6.97
N VAL A 93 -1.24 2.37 8.20
CA VAL A 93 -0.56 1.40 9.07
C VAL A 93 -0.57 0.02 8.41
N ALA A 94 -1.73 -0.43 7.92
CA ALA A 94 -1.85 -1.72 7.24
C ALA A 94 -0.97 -1.77 5.97
N HIS A 95 -0.98 -0.72 5.13
CA HIS A 95 -0.15 -0.66 3.92
C HIS A 95 1.34 -0.77 4.25
N SER A 96 1.79 -0.03 5.26
CA SER A 96 3.18 -0.05 5.71
C SER A 96 3.58 -1.42 6.28
N TYR A 97 2.70 -2.05 7.04
CA TYR A 97 2.91 -3.37 7.60
C TYR A 97 3.04 -4.44 6.50
N PHE A 98 2.07 -4.54 5.60
CA PHE A 98 2.11 -5.54 4.52
C PHE A 98 3.28 -5.33 3.57
N LYS A 99 3.64 -4.07 3.28
CA LYS A 99 4.81 -3.77 2.45
C LYS A 99 6.10 -4.28 3.10
N ASN A 100 6.22 -4.14 4.42
CA ASN A 100 7.37 -4.66 5.16
C ASN A 100 7.39 -6.20 5.18
N VAL A 101 6.23 -6.85 5.33
CA VAL A 101 6.11 -8.32 5.28
C VAL A 101 6.55 -8.85 3.92
N ILE A 102 6.09 -8.25 2.82
CA ILE A 102 6.49 -8.64 1.45
C ILE A 102 7.99 -8.48 1.27
N LYS A 103 8.57 -7.38 1.75
CA LYS A 103 10.01 -7.13 1.66
C LYS A 103 10.82 -8.17 2.43
N GLN A 104 10.40 -8.53 3.63
CA GLN A 104 11.05 -9.58 4.41
C GLN A 104 10.95 -10.94 3.71
N PHE A 105 9.76 -11.29 3.22
CA PHE A 105 9.54 -12.53 2.49
C PHE A 105 10.42 -12.62 1.22
N ALA A 106 10.49 -11.55 0.44
CA ALA A 106 11.39 -11.45 -0.72
C ALA A 106 12.85 -11.68 -0.34
N GLY A 107 13.32 -11.03 0.73
CA GLY A 107 14.67 -11.21 1.24
C GLY A 107 14.97 -12.65 1.69
N SER A 108 14.01 -13.31 2.36
CA SER A 108 14.14 -14.71 2.72
C SER A 108 14.23 -15.64 1.50
N MET A 109 13.46 -15.38 0.44
CA MET A 109 13.54 -16.15 -0.81
C MET A 109 14.88 -15.95 -1.52
N GLU A 110 15.40 -14.73 -1.56
CA GLU A 110 16.71 -14.42 -2.16
C GLU A 110 17.85 -15.09 -1.38
N ALA A 111 17.79 -15.07 -0.05
CA ALA A 111 18.78 -15.72 0.81
C ALA A 111 18.75 -17.25 0.62
N PHE A 112 17.57 -17.86 0.66
CA PHE A 112 17.40 -19.29 0.44
C PHE A 112 17.91 -19.72 -0.94
N GLY A 113 17.55 -18.96 -1.97
CA GLY A 113 18.00 -19.20 -3.34
C GLY A 113 19.52 -19.11 -3.49
N SER A 114 20.15 -18.13 -2.84
CA SER A 114 21.61 -17.99 -2.85
C SER A 114 22.29 -19.17 -2.16
N GLN A 115 21.77 -19.62 -1.01
CA GLN A 115 22.27 -20.80 -0.30
C GLN A 115 22.15 -22.08 -1.12
N LEU A 116 21.03 -22.27 -1.84
CA LEU A 116 20.85 -23.43 -2.72
C LEU A 116 21.90 -23.46 -3.85
N ILE A 117 22.15 -22.32 -4.50
CA ILE A 117 23.14 -22.25 -5.59
C ILE A 117 24.55 -22.50 -5.06
N GLU A 118 24.89 -21.96 -3.89
CA GLU A 118 26.17 -22.21 -3.23
C GLU A 118 26.36 -23.70 -2.91
N GLN A 119 25.34 -24.37 -2.36
CA GLN A 119 25.40 -25.81 -2.09
C GLN A 119 25.57 -26.64 -3.37
N ILE A 120 24.85 -26.30 -4.44
CA ILE A 120 24.99 -26.98 -5.74
C ILE A 120 26.41 -26.78 -6.30
N GLU A 121 26.95 -25.56 -6.22
CA GLU A 121 28.31 -25.26 -6.69
C GLU A 121 29.37 -26.06 -5.90
N LEU A 122 29.23 -26.12 -4.57
CA LEU A 122 30.12 -26.89 -3.70
C LEU A 122 30.07 -28.40 -4.01
N GLN A 123 28.89 -28.95 -4.25
CA GLN A 123 28.73 -30.37 -4.54
C GLN A 123 29.28 -30.74 -5.92
N TYR A 124 29.13 -29.88 -6.93
CA TYR A 124 29.77 -30.07 -8.23
C TYR A 124 31.29 -29.94 -8.17
N ARG A 125 31.81 -29.02 -7.35
CA ARG A 125 33.25 -28.87 -7.15
C ARG A 125 33.91 -30.11 -6.54
N GLN A 126 33.18 -30.94 -5.78
CA GLN A 126 33.73 -32.18 -5.21
C GLN A 126 33.79 -33.35 -6.20
N VAL A 127 32.93 -33.37 -7.23
CA VAL A 127 32.89 -34.46 -8.22
C VAL A 127 34.01 -34.37 -9.26
N ASP A 128 34.50 -33.16 -9.56
CA ASP A 128 35.63 -32.98 -10.48
C ASP A 128 37.01 -33.35 -9.87
N VAL A 129 37.09 -33.64 -8.57
CA VAL A 129 38.36 -33.95 -7.85
C VAL A 129 38.53 -35.45 -7.57
N THR A 130 37.56 -36.29 -7.95
CA THR A 130 37.59 -37.76 -7.82
C THR A 130 37.44 -38.43 -9.17
#